data_AF-A0A0F8ZP31-F1
#
_entry.id   AF-A0A0F8ZP31-F1
#
_cell.length_a   1.000
_cell.length_b   1.000
_cell.length_c   1.000
_cell.angle_alpha   90.00
_cell.angle_beta   90.00
_cell.angle_gamma   90.00
#
_symmetry.space_group_name_H-M   'P 1'
#
loop_
_entity.id
_entity.type
_entity.pdbx_description
1 polymer ?
#
loop_
_entity_poly.entity_id
_entity_poly.type
_entity_poly.pdbx_seq_one_letter_code
_entity_poly.pdbx_strand_id
1 'polypeptide(L)'
;MKEEWRPMFDNQYEISSHGRVRRGRVRRGRVFVHGSYEGRLMQPVLNFHGYLRLTISAYNKSLTFTVHALVAWAFLGPRPLKKQINHKDGNKQNNHANNLEYVTARENIRHAVALGLTARG
;
A
#
# COMPACT_ATOMS: atom_id res chain seq x y z
N MET A 1 -15.12 6.22 -8.65
CA MET A 1 -15.20 4.78 -8.31
C MET A 1 -15.56 4.64 -6.84
N LYS A 2 -16.30 3.59 -6.48
CA LYS A 2 -16.59 3.31 -5.06
C LYS A 2 -15.33 2.78 -4.38
N GLU A 3 -15.17 3.08 -3.09
CA GLU A 3 -14.08 2.55 -2.26
C GLU A 3 -14.34 1.07 -2.00
N GLU A 4 -13.43 0.20 -2.44
CA GLU A 4 -13.50 -1.24 -2.23
C GLU A 4 -12.50 -1.63 -1.14
N TRP A 5 -12.86 -2.56 -0.26
CA TRP A 5 -11.99 -3.06 0.80
C TRP A 5 -11.67 -4.54 0.56
N ARG A 6 -10.39 -4.91 0.66
CA ARG A 6 -9.92 -6.29 0.50
C ARG A 6 -9.17 -6.76 1.76
N PRO A 7 -9.45 -7.99 2.25
CA PRO A 7 -8.77 -8.53 3.41
C PRO A 7 -7.31 -8.89 3.11
N MET A 8 -6.47 -8.76 4.12
CA MET A 8 -5.05 -9.10 4.09
C MET A 8 -4.64 -9.79 5.40
N PHE A 9 -3.53 -10.53 5.35
CA PHE A 9 -2.91 -11.16 6.52
C PHE A 9 -3.89 -12.03 7.32
N ASP A 10 -4.60 -12.95 6.63
CA ASP A 10 -5.63 -13.81 7.25
C ASP A 10 -6.72 -13.01 7.98
N ASN A 11 -7.29 -12.01 7.30
CA ASN A 11 -8.33 -11.11 7.78
C ASN A 11 -7.95 -10.23 8.98
N GLN A 12 -6.67 -10.15 9.37
CA GLN A 12 -6.23 -9.28 10.46
C GLN A 12 -6.27 -7.79 10.07
N TYR A 13 -6.16 -7.48 8.77
CA TYR A 13 -6.23 -6.12 8.22
C TYR A 13 -7.03 -6.10 6.92
N GLU A 14 -7.49 -4.91 6.55
CA GLU A 14 -8.10 -4.65 5.25
C GLU A 14 -7.45 -3.42 4.61
N ILE A 15 -7.29 -3.45 3.29
CA ILE A 15 -6.79 -2.34 2.46
C ILE A 15 -7.90 -1.86 1.53
N SER A 16 -8.07 -0.55 1.44
CA SER A 16 -9.01 0.05 0.49
C SER A 16 -8.37 0.35 -0.85
N SER A 17 -9.19 0.45 -1.90
CA SER A 17 -8.77 0.93 -3.22
C SER A 17 -8.27 2.38 -3.22
N HIS A 18 -8.47 3.13 -2.12
CA HIS A 18 -7.97 4.48 -1.90
C HIS A 18 -6.67 4.54 -1.08
N GLY A 19 -6.11 3.38 -0.69
CA GLY A 19 -4.87 3.33 0.09
C GLY A 19 -5.03 3.54 1.60
N ARG A 20 -6.25 3.47 2.12
CA ARG A 20 -6.51 3.41 3.57
C ARG A 20 -6.38 1.99 4.07
N VAL A 21 -5.76 1.81 5.24
CA VAL A 21 -5.60 0.51 5.90
C VAL A 21 -6.38 0.53 7.21
N ARG A 22 -7.08 -0.55 7.52
CA ARG A 22 -7.76 -0.72 8.82
C ARG A 22 -7.58 -2.11 9.39
N ARG A 23 -7.85 -2.27 10.68
CA ARG A 23 -7.92 -3.60 11.32
C ARG A 23 -9.14 -4.37 10.82
N GLY A 24 -8.94 -5.62 10.43
CA GLY A 24 -9.98 -6.54 9.97
C GLY A 24 -10.59 -7.36 11.12
N ARG A 25 -11.57 -8.21 10.77
CA ARG A 25 -12.24 -9.13 11.71
C ARG A 25 -11.40 -10.37 11.97
N VAL A 26 -10.94 -10.56 13.20
CA VAL A 26 -10.28 -11.81 13.62
C VAL A 26 -11.35 -12.82 14.06
N ARG A 27 -11.52 -13.93 13.30
CA ARG A 27 -12.57 -14.94 13.54
C ARG A 27 -12.33 -15.89 14.71
N ARG A 28 -11.13 -15.95 15.30
CA ARG A 28 -10.78 -16.96 16.32
C ARG A 28 -10.03 -16.37 17.49
N GLY A 29 -10.77 -16.04 18.57
CA GLY A 29 -10.35 -16.18 19.98
C GLY A 29 -9.08 -15.46 20.47
N ARG A 30 -8.29 -14.81 19.61
CA ARG A 30 -7.22 -13.90 20.04
C ARG A 30 -7.91 -12.65 20.51
N VAL A 31 -8.03 -12.55 21.84
CA VAL A 31 -8.42 -11.31 22.53
C VAL A 31 -7.66 -10.17 21.88
N PHE A 32 -8.39 -9.23 21.30
CA PHE A 32 -7.85 -7.94 20.89
C PHE A 32 -7.16 -7.36 22.12
N VAL A 33 -5.83 -7.45 22.20
CA VAL A 33 -5.08 -6.94 23.34
C VAL A 33 -5.34 -5.44 23.37
N HIS A 34 -5.88 -4.97 24.50
CA HIS A 34 -6.21 -3.59 24.89
C HIS A 34 -6.24 -2.56 23.73
N GLY A 35 -7.43 -2.26 23.22
CA GLY A 35 -7.66 -1.13 22.31
C GLY A 35 -7.50 -1.41 20.81
N SER A 36 -7.42 -2.68 20.39
CA SER A 36 -7.47 -3.05 18.98
C SER A 36 -8.92 -3.24 18.50
N TYR A 37 -9.61 -2.13 18.26
CA TYR A 37 -10.96 -2.17 17.70
C TYR A 37 -10.92 -2.59 16.22
N GLU A 38 -11.82 -3.50 15.85
CA GLU A 38 -12.15 -3.77 14.45
C GLU A 38 -12.46 -2.46 13.73
N GLY A 39 -12.02 -2.31 12.49
CA GLY A 39 -12.30 -1.13 11.68
C GLY A 39 -11.44 0.09 12.01
N ARG A 40 -10.59 0.05 13.05
CA ARG A 40 -9.66 1.14 13.36
C ARG A 40 -8.74 1.41 12.16
N LEU A 41 -8.80 2.64 11.64
CA LEU A 41 -7.90 3.13 10.60
C LEU A 41 -6.46 3.20 11.15
N MET A 42 -5.54 2.63 10.39
CA MET A 42 -4.11 2.78 10.63
C MET A 42 -3.66 4.13 10.08
N GLN A 43 -2.68 4.75 10.74
CA GLN A 43 -2.10 6.03 10.32
C GLN A 43 -0.75 5.78 9.65
N PRO A 44 -0.65 5.90 8.31
CA PRO A 44 0.62 5.80 7.62
C PRO A 44 1.50 7.01 7.94
N VAL A 45 2.81 6.81 7.94
CA VAL A 45 3.81 7.86 8.08
C VAL A 45 4.61 7.99 6.79
N LEU A 46 5.03 9.21 6.46
CA LEU A 46 5.96 9.42 5.34
C LEU A 46 7.33 8.85 5.68
N ASN A 47 7.94 8.16 4.72
CA ASN A 47 9.35 7.80 4.78
C ASN A 47 10.22 8.90 4.15
N PHE A 48 11.53 8.79 4.32
CA PHE A 48 12.51 9.72 3.76
C PHE A 48 12.46 9.83 2.22
N HIS A 49 11.93 8.81 1.53
CA HIS A 49 11.77 8.80 0.07
C HIS A 49 10.42 9.37 -0.42
N GLY A 50 9.57 9.86 0.49
CA GLY A 50 8.26 10.46 0.20
C GLY A 50 7.10 9.47 0.04
N TYR A 51 7.31 8.18 0.35
CA TYR A 51 6.24 7.18 0.32
C TYR A 51 5.60 7.01 1.69
N LEU A 52 4.27 6.87 1.72
CA LEU A 52 3.54 6.47 2.92
C LEU A 52 3.86 5.01 3.26
N ARG A 53 4.22 4.76 4.53
CA ARG A 53 4.47 3.44 5.10
C ARG A 53 3.69 3.22 6.38
N LEU A 54 3.46 1.97 6.73
CA LEU A 54 2.82 1.56 7.96
C LEU A 54 3.46 0.30 8.51
N THR A 55 3.52 0.22 9.83
CA THR A 55 3.94 -0.96 10.56
C THR A 55 2.69 -1.64 11.11
N ILE A 56 2.52 -2.92 10.77
CA ILE A 56 1.42 -3.77 11.25
C ILE A 56 1.99 -4.91 12.07
N SER A 57 1.23 -5.36 13.06
CA SER A 57 1.53 -6.60 13.77
C SER A 57 0.67 -7.70 13.16
N ALA A 58 1.31 -8.68 12.51
CA ALA A 58 0.68 -9.84 11.90
C ALA A 58 1.56 -11.06 12.10
N TYR A 59 0.94 -12.24 12.30
CA TYR A 59 1.66 -13.50 12.53
C TYR A 59 2.68 -13.42 13.68
N ASN A 60 2.35 -12.69 14.75
CA ASN A 60 3.22 -12.42 15.90
C ASN A 60 4.53 -11.68 15.56
N LYS A 61 4.60 -11.00 14.42
CA LYS A 61 5.73 -10.19 13.98
C LYS A 61 5.30 -8.78 13.63
N SER A 62 6.19 -7.82 13.86
CA SER A 62 6.03 -6.45 13.38
C SER A 62 6.59 -6.35 11.96
N LEU A 63 5.75 -5.99 11.00
CA LEU A 63 6.08 -5.92 9.58
C LEU A 63 5.81 -4.51 9.07
N THR A 64 6.76 -3.94 8.34
CA THR A 64 6.62 -2.59 7.77
C THR A 64 6.46 -2.68 6.26
N PHE A 65 5.42 -2.04 5.73
CA PHE A 65 5.10 -2.01 4.32
C PHE A 65 4.85 -0.58 3.85
N THR A 66 5.07 -0.31 2.56
CA THR A 66 4.56 0.90 1.91
C THR A 66 3.09 0.73 1.54
N VAL A 67 2.31 1.81 1.61
CA VAL A 67 0.87 1.79 1.29
C VAL A 67 0.63 1.34 -0.16
N HIS A 68 1.33 1.94 -1.13
CA HIS A 68 1.20 1.55 -2.54
C HIS A 68 1.51 0.07 -2.79
N ALA A 69 2.43 -0.54 -2.04
CA ALA A 69 2.75 -1.96 -2.21
C ALA A 69 1.58 -2.84 -1.74
N LEU A 70 0.93 -2.50 -0.63
CA LEU A 70 -0.25 -3.21 -0.15
C LEU A 70 -1.43 -3.05 -1.10
N VAL A 71 -1.66 -1.83 -1.63
CA VAL A 71 -2.72 -1.59 -2.62
C VAL A 71 -2.44 -2.36 -3.91
N ALA A 72 -1.21 -2.29 -4.45
CA ALA A 72 -0.85 -3.01 -5.65
C ALA A 72 -1.04 -4.52 -5.47
N TRP A 73 -0.57 -5.09 -4.35
CA TRP A 73 -0.76 -6.51 -4.06
C TRP A 73 -2.24 -6.91 -4.01
N ALA A 74 -3.08 -6.11 -3.37
CA ALA A 74 -4.50 -6.43 -3.22
C ALA A 74 -5.33 -6.21 -4.49
N PHE A 75 -5.03 -5.17 -5.28
CA PHE A 75 -5.89 -4.74 -6.40
C PHE A 75 -5.30 -5.00 -7.79
N LEU A 76 -3.97 -5.02 -7.95
CA LEU A 76 -3.28 -5.33 -9.21
C LEU A 76 -2.83 -6.80 -9.25
N GLY A 77 -2.78 -7.49 -8.10
CA GLY A 77 -2.43 -8.89 -7.99
C GLY A 77 -0.92 -9.15 -7.90
N PRO A 78 -0.46 -10.37 -8.24
CA PRO A 78 0.95 -10.72 -8.17
C PRO A 78 1.81 -9.82 -9.07
N ARG A 79 2.85 -9.22 -8.50
CA ARG A 79 3.79 -8.39 -9.26
C ARG A 79 4.56 -9.26 -10.28
N PRO A 80 4.51 -8.95 -11.59
CA PRO A 80 5.29 -9.69 -12.58
C PRO A 80 6.80 -9.55 -12.34
N LEU A 81 7.56 -10.53 -12.85
CA LEU A 81 9.01 -10.54 -12.71
C LEU A 81 9.64 -9.26 -13.31
N LYS A 82 10.64 -8.69 -12.63
CA LYS A 82 11.38 -7.47 -13.04
C LYS A 82 10.50 -6.20 -13.21
N LYS A 83 9.24 -6.21 -12.76
CA LYS A 83 8.39 -5.02 -12.73
C LYS A 83 8.48 -4.29 -11.38
N GLN A 84 8.25 -2.99 -11.42
CA GLN A 84 8.19 -2.06 -10.29
C GLN A 84 6.79 -1.45 -10.23
N ILE A 85 6.39 -0.98 -9.04
CA ILE A 85 5.14 -0.23 -8.88
C ILE A 85 5.42 1.22 -9.23
N ASN A 86 4.64 1.79 -10.14
CA ASN A 86 4.70 3.20 -10.52
C ASN A 86 3.40 3.92 -10.15
N HIS A 87 3.52 5.19 -9.80
CA HIS A 87 2.42 6.14 -9.63
C HIS A 87 2.25 6.91 -10.94
N LYS A 88 1.12 6.73 -11.63
CA LYS A 88 0.86 7.33 -12.95
C LYS A 88 0.89 8.86 -12.93
N ASP A 89 0.50 9.47 -11.81
CA ASP A 89 0.56 10.92 -11.62
C ASP A 89 1.90 11.42 -11.06
N GLY A 90 2.84 10.53 -10.75
CA GLY A 90 4.11 10.86 -10.10
C GLY A 90 4.00 11.22 -8.61
N ASN A 91 2.79 11.29 -8.04
CA ASN A 91 2.57 11.60 -6.63
C ASN A 91 2.62 10.33 -5.79
N LYS A 92 3.74 10.16 -5.07
CA LYS A 92 4.00 9.01 -4.18
C LYS A 92 2.99 8.84 -3.04
N GLN A 93 2.20 9.86 -2.75
CA GLN A 93 1.17 9.84 -1.71
C GLN A 93 -0.22 9.48 -2.26
N ASN A 94 -0.44 9.59 -3.57
CA ASN A 94 -1.68 9.16 -4.23
C ASN A 94 -1.69 7.64 -4.43
N ASN A 95 -2.05 6.91 -3.38
CA ASN A 95 -2.05 5.45 -3.37
C ASN A 95 -3.37 4.83 -3.89
N HIS A 96 -4.15 5.55 -4.69
CA HIS A 96 -5.35 4.97 -5.31
C HIS A 96 -4.97 3.82 -6.26
N ALA A 97 -5.71 2.71 -6.21
CA ALA A 97 -5.40 1.52 -7.00
C ALA A 97 -5.37 1.81 -8.52
N ASN A 98 -6.22 2.71 -9.01
CA ASN A 98 -6.22 3.12 -10.41
C ASN A 98 -5.02 3.99 -10.82
N ASN A 99 -4.36 4.62 -9.84
CA ASN A 99 -3.14 5.42 -10.01
C ASN A 99 -1.86 4.56 -9.98
N LEU A 100 -1.97 3.28 -9.59
CA LEU A 100 -0.84 2.36 -9.55
C LEU A 100 -0.77 1.49 -10.80
N GLU A 101 0.43 1.12 -11.20
CA GLU A 101 0.67 0.18 -12.30
C GLU A 101 2.02 -0.55 -12.16
N TYR A 102 2.15 -1.67 -12.87
CA TYR A 102 3.41 -2.41 -12.97
C TYR A 102 4.18 -2.04 -14.23
N VAL A 103 5.31 -1.37 -14.06
CA VAL A 103 6.18 -0.91 -15.15
C VAL A 103 7.57 -1.52 -15.03
N THR A 104 8.29 -1.63 -16.13
CA THR A 104 9.72 -1.96 -16.12
C THR A 104 10.51 -0.77 -15.60
N ALA A 105 11.75 -1.01 -15.15
CA ALA A 105 12.64 0.09 -14.74
C ALA A 105 12.82 1.14 -15.85
N ARG A 106 12.93 0.71 -17.12
CA ARG A 106 13.07 1.61 -18.27
C ARG A 106 11.82 2.49 -18.48
N GLU A 107 10.64 1.89 -18.38
CA GLU A 107 9.37 2.62 -18.46
C GLU A 107 9.23 3.63 -17.32
N ASN A 108 9.60 3.23 -16.10
CA ASN A 108 9.55 4.10 -14.92
C ASN A 108 10.46 5.33 -15.07
N ILE A 109 11.69 5.13 -15.54
CA ILE A 109 12.64 6.23 -15.81
C ILE A 109 12.08 7.17 -16.88
N ARG A 110 11.58 6.63 -18.00
CA ARG A 110 10.99 7.43 -19.08
C ARG A 110 9.79 8.24 -18.58
N HIS A 111 8.95 7.64 -17.73
CA HIS A 111 7.82 8.31 -17.11
C HIS A 111 8.25 9.45 -16.18
N ALA A 112 9.27 9.21 -15.34
CA ALA A 112 9.83 10.24 -14.48
C ALA A 112 10.42 11.42 -15.26
N VAL A 113 11.11 11.16 -16.39
CA VAL A 113 11.62 12.21 -17.29
C VAL A 113 10.46 13.00 -17.90
N ALA A 114 9.42 12.32 -18.40
CA ALA A 114 8.26 12.97 -19.01
C ALA A 114 7.51 13.88 -18.02
N LEU A 115 7.47 13.50 -16.73
CA LEU A 115 6.89 14.30 -15.66
C LEU A 115 7.84 15.35 -15.06
N GLY A 116 9.09 15.43 -15.54
CA GLY A 116 10.08 16.36 -15.00
C GLY A 116 10.52 16.05 -13.56
N LEU A 117 10.40 14.79 -13.12
CA LEU A 117 10.70 14.34 -11.76
C LEU A 117 12.16 13.90 -11.57
N THR A 118 12.95 13.91 -12.63
CA THR A 118 14.39 13.65 -12.55
C THR A 118 15.11 14.86 -11.95
N ALA A 119 16.05 14.63 -11.04
CA ALA A 119 16.91 15.69 -10.53
C ALA A 119 17.57 16.41 -11.71
N ARG A 120 17.45 17.73 -11.75
CA ARG A 120 18.31 18.55 -12.61
C ARG A 120 19.70 18.49 -11.97
N GLY A 121 20.66 17.95 -12.72
CA GLY A 121 22.06 17.88 -12.31
C GLY A 121 22.63 19.26 -12.05
#